data_AF-A0A842KBY3-F1
#
_entry.id   AF-A0A842KBY3-F1
#
_cell.length_a   1.000
_cell.length_b   1.000
_cell.length_c   1.000
_cell.angle_alpha   90.00
_cell.angle_beta   90.00
_cell.angle_gamma   90.00
#
_symmetry.space_group_name_H-M   'P 1'
#
loop_
_entity.id
_entity.type
_entity.pdbx_description
1 polymer ?
#
loop_
_entity_poly.entity_id
_entity_poly.type
_entity_poly.pdbx_seq_one_letter_code
_entity_poly.pdbx_strand_id
1 'polypeptide(L)' 'MNQKIKDKIEELNEIRGMIRKDIEELEKRKGELSEKKYKKLKEKYEKKLEKIRLKIKKLEEKLKS' A
#
# COMPACT_ATOMS: atom_id res chain seq x y z
N MET A 1 -2.16 9.66 23.67
CA MET A 1 -1.25 8.85 22.82
C MET A 1 -1.98 8.08 21.73
N ASN A 2 -3.12 7.45 22.05
CA ASN A 2 -3.86 6.61 21.09
C ASN A 2 -4.41 7.34 19.86
N GLN A 3 -4.80 8.62 19.98
CA GLN A 3 -5.31 9.39 18.84
C GLN A 3 -4.26 9.53 17.73
N LYS A 4 -3.03 9.94 18.06
CA LYS A 4 -1.92 10.04 17.09
C LYS A 4 -1.63 8.71 16.36
N ILE A 5 -1.80 7.57 17.04
CA ILE A 5 -1.61 6.26 16.43
C ILE A 5 -2.78 5.94 15.49
N LYS A 6 -4.02 6.25 15.89
CA LYS A 6 -5.22 6.10 15.04
C LYS A 6 -5.13 6.97 13.79
N ASP A 7 -4.78 8.25 13.94
CA ASP A 7 -4.59 9.18 12.82
C ASP A 7 -3.54 8.63 11.84
N LYS A 8 -2.43 8.07 12.37
CA LYS A 8 -1.39 7.45 11.53
C LYS A 8 -1.88 6.19 10.81
N ILE A 9 -2.72 5.38 11.45
CA ILE A 9 -3.33 4.20 10.81
C ILE A 9 -4.27 4.64 9.69
N GLU A 10 -5.04 5.71 9.90
CA GLU A 10 -5.95 6.27 8.90
C GLU A 10 -5.19 6.80 7.68
N GLU A 11 -4.15 7.63 7.88
CA GLU A 11 -3.25 8.06 6.81
C GLU A 11 -2.65 6.87 6.03
N LEU A 12 -2.18 5.84 6.75
CA LEU A 12 -1.62 4.64 6.11
C LEU A 12 -2.67 3.86 5.32
N ASN A 13 -3.92 3.84 5.79
CA ASN A 13 -5.05 3.21 5.09
C ASN A 13 -5.42 3.98 3.81
N GLU A 14 -5.37 5.31 3.83
CA GLU A 14 -5.55 6.14 2.64
C GLU A 14 -4.46 5.84 1.59
N ILE A 15 -3.19 5.87 2.00
CA ILE A 15 -2.06 5.55 1.12
C ILE A 15 -2.18 4.11 0.59
N ARG A 16 -2.63 3.16 1.41
CA ARG A 16 -2.92 1.78 1.00
C ARG A 16 -3.99 1.75 -0.09
N GLY A 17 -5.03 2.58 0.03
CA GLY A 17 -6.08 2.74 -0.98
C GLY A 17 -5.54 3.30 -2.30
N MET A 18 -4.71 4.34 -2.24
CA MET A 18 -4.09 4.94 -3.42
C MET A 18 -3.22 3.92 -4.18
N ILE A 19 -2.36 3.17 -3.48
CA ILE A 19 -1.51 2.15 -4.13
C ILE A 19 -2.34 1.03 -4.76
N ARG A 20 -3.48 0.66 -4.16
CA ARG A 20 -4.37 -0.31 -4.77
C ARG A 20 -4.96 0.20 -6.09
N LYS A 21 -5.37 1.47 -6.14
CA LYS A 21 -5.82 2.12 -7.38
C LYS A 21 -4.69 2.15 -8.42
N ASP A 22 -3.47 2.51 -8.03
CA ASP A 22 -2.30 2.50 -8.92
C ASP A 22 -2.05 1.11 -9.54
N ILE A 23 -2.20 0.04 -8.75
CA ILE A 23 -2.07 -1.34 -9.24
C ILE A 23 -3.20 -1.66 -10.23
N GLU A 24 -4.43 -1.28 -9.93
CA GLU A 24 -5.58 -1.52 -10.80
C GLU A 24 -5.45 -0.77 -12.13
N GLU A 25 -4.96 0.47 -12.11
CA GLU A 25 -4.65 1.24 -13.31
C GLU A 25 -3.49 0.61 -14.10
N LEU A 26 -2.45 0.13 -13.41
CA LEU A 26 -1.34 -0.59 -14.04
C LEU A 26 -1.82 -1.87 -14.74
N GLU A 27 -2.79 -2.58 -14.16
CA GLU A 27 -3.40 -3.77 -14.76
C GLU A 27 -4.24 -3.43 -15.99
N LYS A 28 -5.01 -2.33 -15.96
CA LYS A 28 -5.76 -1.84 -17.12
C LYS A 28 -4.84 -1.48 -18.29
N ARG A 29 -3.68 -0.91 -18.00
CA ARG A 29 -2.68 -0.49 -19.00
C ARG A 29 -1.61 -1.53 -19.28
N LYS A 30 -1.77 -2.77 -18.81
CA LYS A 30 -0.80 -3.86 -19.00
C LYS A 30 -0.45 -4.09 -20.48
N GLY A 31 -1.42 -3.94 -21.38
CA GLY A 31 -1.21 -4.08 -22.82
C GLY A 31 -0.39 -2.97 -23.47
N GLU A 32 -0.29 -1.80 -22.84
CA GLU A 32 0.51 -0.65 -23.32
C GLU A 32 1.97 -0.73 -22.86
N LEU A 33 2.29 -1.65 -21.96
CA LEU A 33 3.60 -1.77 -21.33
C LEU A 33 4.30 -3.05 -21.79
N SER A 34 5.62 -3.00 -21.91
CA SER A 34 6.39 -4.24 -22.04
C SER A 34 6.23 -5.09 -20.78
N GLU A 35 6.18 -6.42 -20.94
CA GLU A 35 5.96 -7.35 -19.83
C GLU A 35 6.98 -7.13 -18.69
N LYS A 36 8.24 -6.86 -19.04
CA LYS A 36 9.31 -6.55 -18.09
C LYS A 36 9.05 -5.26 -17.31
N LYS A 37 8.54 -4.22 -17.97
CA LYS A 37 8.20 -2.93 -17.33
C LYS A 37 6.99 -3.09 -16.42
N TYR A 38 5.96 -3.80 -16.87
CA TYR A 38 4.78 -4.12 -16.08
C TYR A 38 5.15 -4.90 -14.81
N LYS A 39 5.90 -6.01 -14.93
CA LYS A 39 6.33 -6.82 -13.77
C LYS A 39 7.10 -5.99 -12.74
N LYS A 40 8.06 -5.17 -13.18
CA LYS A 40 8.83 -4.28 -12.28
C LYS A 40 7.96 -3.27 -11.55
N LEU A 41 7.00 -2.66 -12.25
CA LEU A 41 6.07 -1.69 -11.63
C LEU A 41 5.14 -2.38 -10.64
N LYS A 42 4.57 -3.53 -11.03
CA LYS A 42 3.70 -4.33 -10.16
C LYS A 42 4.42 -4.73 -8.88
N GLU A 43 5.63 -5.28 -9.00
CA GLU A 43 6.44 -5.67 -7.84
C GLU A 43 6.78 -4.47 -6.94
N LYS A 44 7.06 -3.29 -7.52
CA LYS A 44 7.32 -2.07 -6.76
C LYS A 44 6.09 -1.64 -5.95
N TYR A 45 4.90 -1.68 -6.54
CA TYR A 45 3.65 -1.33 -5.85
C TYR A 45 3.28 -2.36 -4.79
N GLU A 46 3.43 -3.65 -5.08
CA GLU A 46 3.18 -4.74 -4.12
C GLU A 46 4.11 -4.63 -2.90
N LYS A 47 5.42 -4.38 -3.10
CA LYS A 47 6.37 -4.13 -2.00
C LYS A 47 5.98 -2.91 -1.16
N LYS A 48 5.49 -1.83 -1.78
CA LYS A 48 5.00 -0.66 -1.04
C LYS A 48 3.75 -1.01 -0.22
N LEU A 49 2.82 -1.74 -0.81
CA LEU A 49 1.58 -2.18 -0.15
C LEU A 49 1.88 -3.06 1.07
N GLU A 50 2.82 -3.99 0.94
CA GLU A 50 3.24 -4.86 2.03
C GLU A 50 3.90 -4.08 3.17
N LYS A 51 4.80 -3.14 2.86
CA LYS A 51 5.40 -2.25 3.88
C LYS A 51 4.34 -1.47 4.65
N ILE A 52 3.31 -0.98 3.98
CA ILE A 52 2.21 -0.25 4.63
C ILE A 52 1.36 -1.19 5.50
N ARG A 53 1.03 -2.39 5.01
CA ARG A 53 0.33 -3.42 5.81
C ARG A 53 1.08 -3.75 7.10
N LEU A 54 2.39 -3.96 7.02
CA LEU A 54 3.23 -4.25 8.19
C LEU A 54 3.27 -3.06 9.16
N LYS A 55 3.32 -1.81 8.65
CA LYS A 55 3.26 -0.61 9.50
C LYS A 55 1.92 -0.49 10.21
N ILE A 56 0.80 -0.68 9.51
CA ILE A 56 -0.54 -0.66 10.10
C ILE A 56 -0.64 -1.72 11.20
N LYS A 57 -0.26 -2.98 10.90
CA LYS A 57 -0.30 -4.07 11.88
C LYS A 57 0.48 -3.75 13.15
N LYS A 58 1.71 -3.21 13.03
CA LYS A 58 2.52 -2.79 14.18
C LYS A 58 1.87 -1.69 15.01
N LEU A 59 1.17 -0.75 14.36
CA LEU A 59 0.47 0.33 15.06
C LEU A 59 -0.80 -0.18 15.74
N GLU A 60 -1.52 -1.12 15.12
CA GLU A 60 -2.67 -1.79 15.70
C GLU A 60 -2.28 -2.64 16.92
N GLU A 61 -1.16 -3.37 16.86
CA GLU A 61 -0.60 -4.10 18.00
C GLU A 61 -0.26 -3.15 19.15
N LYS A 62 0.36 -2.00 18.86
CA LYS A 62 0.64 -0.95 19.85
C LYS A 62 -0.60 -0.31 20.47
N LEU A 63 -1.76 -0.34 19.79
CA LEU A 63 -3.04 0.14 20.35
C LEU A 63 -3.71 -0.90 21.24
N LYS A 64 -3.41 -2.18 21.05
CA LYS A 64 -3.94 -3.29 21.84
C LYS A 64 -3.13 -3.57 23.11
N SER A 65 -1.84 -3.22 23.08
CA SER A 65 -0.91 -3.28 24.22
C SER A 65 -1.10 -2.10 25.15
#